data_AF-A0A4Q3LQ47-F1
#
_entry.id   AF-A0A4Q3LQ47-F1
#
_cell.length_a   1.000
_cell.length_b   1.000
_cell.length_c   1.000
_cell.angle_alpha   90.00
_cell.angle_beta   90.00
_cell.angle_gamma   90.00
#
_symmetry.space_group_name_H-M   'P 1'
#
loop_
_entity.id
_entity.type
_entity.pdbx_description
1 polymer ?
#
loop_
_entity_poly.entity_id
_entity_poly.type
_entity_poly.pdbx_seq_one_letter_code
_entity_poly.pdbx_strand_id
1 'polypeptide(L)'
;WTTRYDELMRALDEDDRPALAPFAYYGNPQYAGPQPVDEDTDGQLLAQALQQHRNSCRLNDWVREMPYQHDSVPHDPALSLDACSPGHYARQIPKDVAIYSVSGWWDGAGYSNAAITRYLTLTDNPHRLLLGPWDHGARTNISPWREATGAQFPLLAEVLRFFDHHVRGIDTGLQHERPVHYFTVHGEQWQAADAWPPEPAAAAGAVAVAADAAPESTRWYANAQGALSPQPGASGADAYQVDFTVSAGTQTRLERLGAQGVDTYYPDWTERQSQYLHYTSAPLAQAMELTGHATAHVWITSSQADAAIYAYLTEVLADGSCRYVTEGVLRALHREGLAQSPDYVASWPVNTFDRASARLLTPGEPACLTFALLP
;
A
#
# COMPACT_ATOMS: atom_id res chain seq x y z
N TRP A 1 -5.54 -11.36 8.32
CA TRP A 1 -5.48 -10.16 9.19
C TRP A 1 -6.86 -9.76 9.73
N THR A 2 -7.95 -9.86 8.95
CA THR A 2 -9.32 -9.50 9.36
C THR A 2 -9.80 -10.21 10.63
N THR A 3 -9.54 -11.51 10.80
CA THR A 3 -9.88 -12.24 12.03
C THR A 3 -9.27 -11.60 13.28
N ARG A 4 -7.99 -11.22 13.21
CA ARG A 4 -7.29 -10.58 14.33
C ARG A 4 -7.79 -9.17 14.57
N TYR A 5 -8.19 -8.47 13.51
CA TYR A 5 -8.83 -7.17 13.63
C TYR A 5 -10.20 -7.27 14.32
N ASP A 6 -10.99 -8.30 14.02
CA ASP A 6 -12.26 -8.55 14.72
C ASP A 6 -12.05 -8.87 16.21
N GLU A 7 -11.02 -9.64 16.55
CA GLU A 7 -10.65 -9.89 17.95
C GLU A 7 -10.32 -8.59 18.68
N LEU A 8 -9.58 -7.68 18.04
CA LEU A 8 -9.30 -6.36 18.57
C LEU A 8 -10.58 -5.54 18.75
N MET A 9 -11.40 -5.42 17.69
CA MET A 9 -12.61 -4.60 17.73
C MET A 9 -13.59 -5.11 18.78
N ARG A 10 -13.79 -6.43 18.90
CA ARG A 10 -14.63 -7.00 19.95
C ARG A 10 -14.09 -6.67 21.35
N ALA A 11 -12.79 -6.78 21.56
CA ALA A 11 -12.19 -6.45 22.84
C ALA A 11 -12.32 -4.95 23.19
N LEU A 12 -12.28 -4.06 22.19
CA LEU A 12 -12.55 -2.63 22.37
C LEU A 12 -14.04 -2.38 22.70
N ASP A 13 -14.95 -3.00 21.95
CA ASP A 13 -16.41 -2.85 22.11
C ASP A 13 -16.92 -3.39 23.45
N GLU A 14 -16.22 -4.39 24.02
CA GLU A 14 -16.57 -5.01 25.30
C GLU A 14 -15.79 -4.44 26.50
N ASP A 15 -14.85 -3.50 26.29
CA ASP A 15 -13.82 -3.07 27.26
C ASP A 15 -13.08 -4.27 27.93
N ASP A 16 -12.79 -5.31 27.14
CA ASP A 16 -12.05 -6.51 27.60
C ASP A 16 -10.54 -6.23 27.59
N ARG A 17 -10.06 -5.59 28.66
CA ARG A 17 -8.66 -5.18 28.80
C ARG A 17 -7.67 -6.36 28.77
N PRO A 18 -7.94 -7.51 29.42
CA PRO A 18 -7.12 -8.70 29.23
C PRO A 18 -6.99 -9.13 27.77
N ALA A 19 -8.07 -9.10 26.99
CA ALA A 19 -8.04 -9.42 25.56
C ALA A 19 -7.33 -8.35 24.71
N LEU A 20 -7.25 -7.10 25.18
CA LEU A 20 -6.51 -6.02 24.52
C LEU A 20 -4.99 -6.07 24.74
N ALA A 21 -4.53 -6.68 25.83
CA ALA A 21 -3.11 -6.72 26.20
C ALA A 21 -2.13 -7.20 25.10
N PRO A 22 -2.49 -8.17 24.23
CA PRO A 22 -1.63 -8.62 23.13
C PRO A 22 -1.48 -7.60 21.98
N PHE A 23 -2.31 -6.54 21.93
CA PHE A 23 -2.26 -5.53 20.89
C PHE A 23 -1.37 -4.36 21.32
N ALA A 24 -0.34 -4.08 20.52
CA ALA A 24 0.71 -3.13 20.89
C ALA A 24 0.25 -1.68 21.11
N TYR A 25 -0.97 -1.33 20.71
CA TYR A 25 -1.59 -0.03 20.95
C TYR A 25 -2.31 0.05 22.31
N TYR A 26 -2.74 -1.09 22.84
CA TYR A 26 -3.63 -1.17 24.01
C TYR A 26 -3.02 -1.93 25.19
N GLY A 27 -1.83 -2.52 25.00
CA GLY A 27 -1.10 -3.24 26.05
C GLY A 27 -0.44 -2.36 27.13
N ASN A 28 -0.67 -1.04 27.14
CA ASN A 28 -0.18 -0.19 28.22
C ASN A 28 -1.00 -0.46 29.50
N PRO A 29 -0.38 -0.81 30.65
CA PRO A 29 -1.09 -1.01 31.92
C PRO A 29 -1.91 0.20 32.40
N GLN A 30 -1.62 1.40 31.89
CA GLN A 30 -2.37 2.63 32.17
C GLN A 30 -3.58 2.85 31.26
N TYR A 31 -3.82 1.96 30.28
CA TYR A 31 -5.00 2.04 29.44
C TYR A 31 -6.27 1.89 30.30
N ALA A 32 -7.04 2.98 30.38
CA ALA A 32 -8.19 3.10 31.29
C ALA A 32 -9.51 2.61 30.68
N GLY A 33 -9.50 2.23 29.41
CA GLY A 33 -10.72 1.92 28.64
C GLY A 33 -11.31 3.14 27.93
N PRO A 34 -12.51 3.01 27.36
CA PRO A 34 -13.23 4.12 26.73
C PRO A 34 -13.54 5.23 27.74
N GLN A 35 -13.26 6.47 27.34
CA GLN A 35 -13.52 7.66 28.15
C GLN A 35 -15.00 8.06 28.04
N PRO A 36 -15.71 8.29 29.16
CA PRO A 36 -17.06 8.88 29.13
C PRO A 36 -17.06 10.26 28.49
N VAL A 37 -18.16 10.63 27.83
CA VAL A 37 -18.39 12.01 27.37
C VAL A 37 -18.60 12.95 28.56
N ASP A 38 -18.39 14.25 28.37
CA ASP A 38 -18.44 15.25 29.45
C ASP A 38 -19.80 15.27 30.18
N GLU A 39 -20.89 14.96 29.48
CA GLU A 39 -22.24 14.89 30.04
C GLU A 39 -22.54 13.61 30.83
N ASP A 40 -21.73 12.56 30.67
CA ASP A 40 -21.92 11.24 31.30
C ASP A 40 -21.38 11.20 32.73
N THR A 41 -21.88 12.12 33.57
CA THR A 41 -21.39 12.33 34.93
C THR A 41 -21.58 11.13 35.87
N ASP A 42 -22.46 10.18 35.52
CA ASP A 42 -22.76 8.98 36.29
C ASP A 42 -22.41 7.66 35.56
N GLY A 43 -21.82 7.73 34.36
CA GLY A 43 -21.36 6.58 33.58
C GLY A 43 -22.46 5.78 32.88
N GLN A 44 -23.72 6.24 32.91
CA GLN A 44 -24.83 5.52 32.27
C GLN A 44 -24.71 5.48 30.75
N LEU A 45 -24.26 6.57 30.12
CA LEU A 45 -24.11 6.64 28.67
C LEU A 45 -23.01 5.69 28.20
N LEU A 46 -21.88 5.63 28.91
CA LEU A 46 -20.82 4.68 28.63
C LEU A 46 -21.30 3.23 28.77
N ALA A 47 -22.00 2.91 29.86
CA ALA A 47 -22.53 1.56 30.07
C ALA A 47 -23.52 1.16 28.96
N GLN A 48 -24.38 2.11 28.52
CA GLN A 48 -25.29 1.89 27.42
C GLN A 48 -24.57 1.70 26.09
N ALA A 49 -23.54 2.50 25.80
CA ALA A 49 -22.74 2.39 24.58
C ALA A 49 -22.06 1.02 24.50
N LEU A 50 -21.40 0.57 25.58
CA LEU A 50 -20.81 -0.78 25.65
C LEU A 50 -21.86 -1.88 25.40
N GLN A 51 -23.06 -1.74 25.96
CA GLN A 51 -24.13 -2.71 25.72
C GLN A 51 -24.60 -2.72 24.25
N GLN A 52 -24.70 -1.56 23.61
CA GLN A 52 -25.09 -1.43 22.20
C GLN A 52 -24.03 -2.04 21.27
N HIS A 53 -22.75 -1.85 21.59
CA HIS A 53 -21.61 -2.30 20.79
C HIS A 53 -21.35 -3.82 20.87
N ARG A 54 -21.93 -4.54 21.84
CA ARG A 54 -21.82 -6.02 21.89
C ARG A 54 -22.32 -6.74 20.64
N ASN A 55 -23.20 -6.08 19.87
CA ASN A 55 -23.75 -6.62 18.63
C ASN A 55 -23.19 -5.91 17.39
N SER A 56 -22.05 -5.22 17.52
CA SER A 56 -21.32 -4.68 16.37
C SER A 56 -21.04 -5.77 15.34
N CYS A 57 -21.09 -5.36 14.08
CA CYS A 57 -20.73 -6.21 12.95
C CYS A 57 -19.25 -6.63 13.01
N ARG A 58 -18.95 -7.78 12.42
CA ARG A 58 -17.58 -8.27 12.27
C ARG A 58 -17.06 -7.96 10.88
N LEU A 59 -15.88 -7.36 10.80
CA LEU A 59 -15.24 -7.03 9.53
C LEU A 59 -15.00 -8.29 8.68
N ASN A 60 -14.57 -9.39 9.30
CA ASN A 60 -14.31 -10.64 8.57
C ASN A 60 -15.56 -11.23 7.91
N ASP A 61 -16.75 -10.95 8.45
CA ASP A 61 -18.02 -11.36 7.84
C ASP A 61 -18.35 -10.41 6.67
N TRP A 62 -18.26 -9.10 6.88
CA TRP A 62 -18.55 -8.08 5.87
C TRP A 62 -17.67 -8.15 4.62
N VAL A 63 -16.35 -8.33 4.78
CA VAL A 63 -15.44 -8.38 3.62
C VAL A 63 -15.74 -9.54 2.65
N ARG A 64 -16.45 -10.58 3.12
CA ARG A 64 -16.86 -11.72 2.28
C ARG A 64 -18.15 -11.45 1.52
N GLU A 65 -18.96 -10.52 2.02
CA GLU A 65 -20.24 -10.12 1.41
C GLU A 65 -20.08 -9.04 0.34
N MET A 66 -18.94 -8.34 0.32
CA MET A 66 -18.62 -7.28 -0.64
C MET A 66 -17.40 -7.63 -1.53
N PRO A 67 -17.50 -8.66 -2.40
CA PRO A 67 -16.37 -9.11 -3.22
C PRO A 67 -15.98 -8.17 -4.37
N TYR A 68 -16.81 -7.19 -4.73
CA TYR A 68 -16.52 -6.23 -5.80
C TYR A 68 -16.47 -4.80 -5.27
N GLN A 69 -15.74 -3.95 -5.99
CA GLN A 69 -15.80 -2.52 -5.79
C GLN A 69 -17.26 -2.04 -6.00
N HIS A 70 -17.68 -1.05 -5.22
CA HIS A 70 -19.05 -0.52 -5.16
C HIS A 70 -20.11 -1.45 -4.54
N ASP A 71 -19.74 -2.65 -4.07
CA ASP A 71 -20.68 -3.47 -3.28
C ASP A 71 -21.01 -2.75 -1.94
N SER A 72 -22.20 -3.08 -1.42
CA SER A 72 -22.70 -2.63 -0.13
C SER A 72 -23.07 -3.80 0.76
N VAL A 73 -23.18 -3.57 2.06
CA VAL A 73 -23.69 -4.60 2.96
C VAL A 73 -25.15 -4.95 2.58
N PRO A 74 -25.55 -6.23 2.56
CA PRO A 74 -26.87 -6.62 2.05
C PRO A 74 -28.07 -6.02 2.80
N HIS A 75 -27.90 -5.69 4.08
CA HIS A 75 -28.96 -5.18 4.96
C HIS A 75 -28.99 -3.65 5.06
N ASP A 76 -27.97 -2.96 4.53
CA ASP A 76 -27.91 -1.50 4.45
C ASP A 76 -27.18 -1.05 3.16
N PRO A 77 -27.92 -0.82 2.07
CA PRO A 77 -27.33 -0.38 0.81
C PRO A 77 -26.63 0.99 0.86
N ALA A 78 -26.89 1.81 1.88
CA ALA A 78 -26.20 3.09 2.03
C ALA A 78 -24.77 2.90 2.55
N LEU A 79 -24.50 1.78 3.21
CA LEU A 79 -23.16 1.42 3.68
C LEU A 79 -22.42 0.59 2.61
N SER A 80 -21.94 1.30 1.59
CA SER A 80 -21.10 0.77 0.53
C SER A 80 -19.61 0.95 0.80
N LEU A 81 -18.77 0.20 0.10
CA LEU A 81 -17.31 0.43 0.11
C LEU A 81 -16.95 1.85 -0.34
N ASP A 82 -17.78 2.46 -1.20
CA ASP A 82 -17.59 3.85 -1.62
C ASP A 82 -17.87 4.82 -0.48
N ALA A 83 -18.96 4.62 0.26
CA ALA A 83 -19.30 5.45 1.40
C ALA A 83 -18.22 5.41 2.50
N CYS A 84 -17.45 4.33 2.56
CA CYS A 84 -16.30 4.16 3.45
C CYS A 84 -14.98 4.71 2.87
N SER A 85 -14.94 5.12 1.61
CA SER A 85 -13.74 5.59 0.92
C SER A 85 -13.62 7.11 0.96
N PRO A 86 -12.50 7.68 1.43
CA PRO A 86 -12.26 9.13 1.33
C PRO A 86 -12.31 9.66 -0.11
N GLY A 87 -11.97 8.83 -1.11
CA GLY A 87 -12.04 9.18 -2.52
C GLY A 87 -13.45 9.55 -2.98
N HIS A 88 -14.47 8.90 -2.42
CA HIS A 88 -15.88 9.18 -2.72
C HIS A 88 -16.27 10.64 -2.39
N TYR A 89 -15.63 11.22 -1.36
CA TYR A 89 -15.88 12.57 -0.90
C TYR A 89 -14.84 13.59 -1.37
N ALA A 90 -13.82 13.17 -2.14
CA ALA A 90 -12.66 14.02 -2.48
C ALA A 90 -13.06 15.37 -3.11
N ARG A 91 -14.06 15.37 -4.01
CA ARG A 91 -14.58 16.58 -4.65
C ARG A 91 -15.38 17.51 -3.73
N GLN A 92 -15.76 17.04 -2.55
CA GLN A 92 -16.53 17.81 -1.56
C GLN A 92 -15.60 18.54 -0.57
N ILE A 93 -14.30 18.26 -0.60
CA ILE A 93 -13.32 18.88 0.30
C ILE A 93 -13.17 20.37 -0.07
N PRO A 94 -13.37 21.31 0.86
CA PRO A 94 -13.14 22.72 0.60
C PRO A 94 -11.69 23.01 0.21
N LYS A 95 -11.48 23.92 -0.74
CA LYS A 95 -10.15 24.19 -1.34
C LYS A 95 -9.13 24.79 -0.36
N ASP A 96 -9.60 25.41 0.70
CA ASP A 96 -8.78 25.99 1.77
C ASP A 96 -8.35 24.97 2.84
N VAL A 97 -8.84 23.73 2.77
CA VAL A 97 -8.37 22.64 3.65
C VAL A 97 -6.97 22.23 3.21
N ALA A 98 -5.99 22.38 4.11
CA ALA A 98 -4.65 21.88 3.91
C ALA A 98 -4.58 20.36 4.19
N ILE A 99 -3.87 19.62 3.34
CA ILE A 99 -3.85 18.16 3.33
C ILE A 99 -2.43 17.64 3.37
N TYR A 100 -2.09 16.89 4.41
CA TYR A 100 -0.84 16.15 4.49
C TYR A 100 -1.09 14.66 4.26
N SER A 101 -0.59 14.14 3.14
CA SER A 101 -0.62 12.72 2.82
C SER A 101 0.64 12.04 3.32
N VAL A 102 0.52 11.20 4.35
CA VAL A 102 1.63 10.49 4.97
C VAL A 102 1.39 8.99 4.88
N SER A 103 2.40 8.23 4.47
CA SER A 103 2.40 6.77 4.57
C SER A 103 3.83 6.22 4.61
N GLY A 104 3.95 4.91 4.80
CA GLY A 104 5.20 4.17 4.69
C GLY A 104 5.23 3.28 3.46
N TRP A 105 6.42 2.93 2.97
CA TRP A 105 6.55 2.04 1.82
C TRP A 105 5.87 0.67 2.04
N TRP A 106 5.98 0.09 3.25
CA TRP A 106 5.40 -1.22 3.59
C TRP A 106 4.12 -1.05 4.42
N ASP A 107 3.45 0.09 4.28
CA ASP A 107 2.20 0.36 4.97
C ASP A 107 1.04 -0.45 4.36
N GLY A 108 0.91 -1.69 4.84
CA GLY A 108 -0.24 -2.56 4.59
C GLY A 108 -0.56 -2.81 3.11
N ALA A 109 -1.85 -3.06 2.85
CA ALA A 109 -2.47 -3.37 1.55
C ALA A 109 -2.44 -2.20 0.53
N GLY A 110 -1.36 -1.43 0.49
CA GLY A 110 -1.18 -0.27 -0.40
C GLY A 110 -1.70 1.05 0.18
N TYR A 111 -1.54 1.31 1.48
CA TYR A 111 -1.86 2.64 2.03
C TYR A 111 -0.96 3.74 1.44
N SER A 112 0.25 3.40 1.01
CA SER A 112 1.11 4.27 0.21
C SER A 112 0.42 4.72 -1.08
N ASN A 113 -0.28 3.82 -1.78
CA ASN A 113 -1.09 4.18 -2.94
C ASN A 113 -2.19 5.17 -2.55
N ALA A 114 -2.90 4.98 -1.45
CA ALA A 114 -3.94 5.92 -1.00
C ALA A 114 -3.38 7.31 -0.65
N ALA A 115 -2.19 7.38 -0.03
CA ALA A 115 -1.52 8.65 0.23
C ALA A 115 -1.11 9.36 -1.08
N ILE A 116 -0.56 8.60 -2.03
CA ILE A 116 -0.16 9.12 -3.34
C ILE A 116 -1.38 9.56 -4.15
N THR A 117 -2.43 8.74 -4.27
CA THR A 117 -3.63 9.12 -5.05
C THR A 117 -4.31 10.34 -4.44
N ARG A 118 -4.37 10.46 -3.12
CA ARG A 118 -4.89 11.67 -2.46
C ARG A 118 -4.06 12.91 -2.83
N TYR A 119 -2.74 12.82 -2.81
CA TYR A 119 -1.85 13.90 -3.26
C TYR A 119 -2.10 14.28 -4.73
N LEU A 120 -2.19 13.30 -5.62
CA LEU A 120 -2.42 13.52 -7.06
C LEU A 120 -3.82 14.04 -7.39
N THR A 121 -4.81 13.78 -6.53
CA THR A 121 -6.22 14.14 -6.77
C THR A 121 -6.54 15.55 -6.28
N LEU A 122 -5.98 15.98 -5.16
CA LEU A 122 -6.37 17.21 -4.46
C LEU A 122 -5.41 18.37 -4.76
N THR A 123 -5.13 18.58 -6.04
CA THR A 123 -4.16 19.58 -6.52
C THR A 123 -4.59 21.03 -6.29
N ASP A 124 -5.89 21.27 -6.13
CA ASP A 124 -6.49 22.56 -5.81
C ASP A 124 -6.35 22.95 -4.33
N ASN A 125 -5.89 22.04 -3.46
CA ASN A 125 -5.68 22.26 -2.03
C ASN A 125 -4.20 22.57 -1.73
N PRO A 126 -3.84 23.19 -0.59
CA PRO A 126 -2.50 23.08 -0.05
C PRO A 126 -2.22 21.62 0.29
N HIS A 127 -1.37 20.93 -0.46
CA HIS A 127 -1.18 19.49 -0.35
C HIS A 127 0.31 19.10 -0.30
N ARG A 128 0.63 18.07 0.48
CA ARG A 128 1.97 17.50 0.63
C ARG A 128 1.95 15.99 0.71
N LEU A 129 3.06 15.36 0.32
CA LEU A 129 3.27 13.92 0.37
C LEU A 129 4.54 13.58 1.15
N LEU A 130 4.43 12.69 2.13
CA LEU A 130 5.54 12.15 2.92
C LEU A 130 5.49 10.62 2.88
N LEU A 131 6.54 10.01 2.31
CA LEU A 131 6.66 8.56 2.20
C LEU A 131 7.95 8.09 2.88
N GLY A 132 7.81 7.47 4.06
CA GLY A 132 8.95 7.01 4.84
C GLY A 132 9.24 5.51 4.70
N PRO A 133 10.38 5.05 5.25
CA PRO A 133 10.74 3.64 5.27
C PRO A 133 9.98 2.94 6.40
N TRP A 134 8.67 3.04 6.39
CA TRP A 134 7.85 2.63 7.51
C TRP A 134 6.87 1.51 7.17
N ASP A 135 6.53 0.81 8.23
CA ASP A 135 5.37 -0.04 8.35
C ASP A 135 4.11 0.75 8.74
N HIS A 136 2.97 0.08 8.77
CA HIS A 136 1.72 0.54 9.33
C HIS A 136 1.90 1.14 10.74
N GLY A 137 1.45 2.39 10.88
CA GLY A 137 1.55 3.18 12.11
C GLY A 137 2.91 3.85 12.34
N ALA A 138 3.86 3.75 11.40
CA ALA A 138 5.17 4.41 11.46
C ALA A 138 5.97 4.18 12.76
N ARG A 139 5.81 3.01 13.38
CA ARG A 139 6.53 2.62 14.60
C ARG A 139 7.88 1.97 14.31
N THR A 140 8.00 1.36 13.14
CA THR A 140 9.17 0.57 12.72
C THR A 140 9.74 1.16 11.44
N ASN A 141 11.07 1.34 11.40
CA ASN A 141 11.80 1.49 10.15
C ASN A 141 11.94 0.09 9.53
N ILE A 142 11.42 -0.11 8.32
CA ILE A 142 11.42 -1.41 7.63
C ILE A 142 12.66 -1.66 6.79
N SER A 143 13.52 -0.66 6.62
CA SER A 143 14.68 -0.78 5.75
C SER A 143 15.58 -1.96 6.21
N PRO A 144 15.98 -2.85 5.29
CA PRO A 144 17.00 -3.86 5.56
C PRO A 144 18.38 -3.27 5.89
N TRP A 145 18.59 -1.98 5.58
CA TRP A 145 19.85 -1.27 5.80
C TRP A 145 19.81 -0.32 7.00
N ARG A 146 18.70 -0.30 7.75
CA ARG A 146 18.52 0.54 8.94
C ARG A 146 19.58 0.26 10.01
N GLU A 147 20.00 1.32 10.71
CA GLU A 147 20.80 1.19 11.93
C GLU A 147 19.96 0.75 13.14
N ALA A 148 18.68 1.12 13.17
CA ALA A 148 17.78 0.85 14.28
C ALA A 148 16.36 0.54 13.80
N THR A 149 15.69 -0.36 14.52
CA THR A 149 14.32 -0.81 14.20
C THR A 149 13.27 0.29 14.42
N GLY A 150 13.49 1.22 15.33
CA GLY A 150 12.54 2.32 15.56
C GLY A 150 12.50 3.31 14.39
N ALA A 151 11.33 3.85 14.08
CA ALA A 151 11.24 4.98 13.17
C ALA A 151 11.98 6.19 13.79
N GLN A 152 13.06 6.63 13.12
CA GLN A 152 13.90 7.73 13.60
C GLN A 152 13.35 9.12 13.22
N PHE A 153 12.45 9.17 12.23
CA PHE A 153 11.83 10.42 11.80
C PHE A 153 10.77 10.85 12.84
N PRO A 154 10.80 12.10 13.33
CA PRO A 154 9.89 12.58 14.37
C PRO A 154 8.50 12.90 13.79
N LEU A 155 7.76 11.88 13.36
CA LEU A 155 6.54 12.03 12.57
C LEU A 155 5.48 12.91 13.27
N LEU A 156 5.30 12.76 14.59
CA LEU A 156 4.36 13.59 15.34
C LEU A 156 4.79 15.06 15.36
N ALA A 157 6.10 15.35 15.47
CA ALA A 157 6.59 16.73 15.40
C ALA A 157 6.37 17.33 14.01
N GLU A 158 6.52 16.53 12.96
CA GLU A 158 6.24 16.96 11.58
C GLU A 158 4.75 17.26 11.35
N VAL A 159 3.86 16.41 11.88
CA VAL A 159 2.40 16.67 11.84
C VAL A 159 2.06 17.92 12.65
N LEU A 160 2.68 18.14 13.81
CA LEU A 160 2.51 19.37 14.58
C LEU A 160 3.01 20.60 13.81
N ARG A 161 4.16 20.51 13.15
CA ARG A 161 4.72 21.57 12.30
C ARG A 161 3.75 21.96 11.17
N PHE A 162 3.08 20.98 10.58
CA PHE A 162 2.05 21.20 9.56
C PHE A 162 0.84 21.97 10.12
N PHE A 163 0.36 21.59 11.32
CA PHE A 163 -0.73 22.32 11.98
C PHE A 163 -0.31 23.72 12.44
N ASP A 164 0.90 23.88 12.97
CA ASP A 164 1.43 25.19 13.35
C ASP A 164 1.46 26.13 12.15
N HIS A 165 1.80 25.62 10.96
CA HIS A 165 1.75 26.40 9.73
C HIS A 165 0.32 26.78 9.32
N HIS A 166 -0.55 25.78 9.11
CA HIS A 166 -1.86 26.03 8.48
C HIS A 166 -2.97 26.47 9.45
N VAL A 167 -2.90 26.07 10.72
CA VAL A 167 -3.93 26.39 11.73
C VAL A 167 -3.51 27.57 12.59
N ARG A 168 -2.23 27.64 12.99
CA ARG A 168 -1.70 28.71 13.85
C ARG A 168 -1.09 29.87 13.08
N GLY A 169 -0.85 29.73 11.78
CA GLY A 169 -0.22 30.77 10.95
C GLY A 169 1.25 31.04 11.29
N ILE A 170 1.94 30.06 11.89
CA ILE A 170 3.35 30.17 12.26
C ILE A 170 4.21 29.89 11.02
N ASP A 171 5.21 30.73 10.77
CA ASP A 171 6.21 30.43 9.73
C ASP A 171 7.14 29.32 10.23
N THR A 172 6.84 28.08 9.80
CA THR A 172 7.64 26.89 10.09
C THR A 172 8.65 26.58 8.98
N GLY A 173 8.79 27.45 7.97
CA GLY A 173 9.58 27.23 6.77
C GLY A 173 8.93 26.31 5.73
N LEU A 174 7.82 25.65 6.08
CA LEU A 174 7.15 24.62 5.27
C LEU A 174 6.89 25.10 3.83
N GLN A 175 6.42 26.33 3.64
CA GLN A 175 6.13 26.92 2.32
C GLN A 175 7.34 26.99 1.36
N HIS A 176 8.57 26.91 1.87
CA HIS A 176 9.81 26.97 1.08
C HIS A 176 10.35 25.58 0.72
N GLU A 177 9.75 24.52 1.26
CA GLU A 177 10.13 23.14 0.99
C GLU A 177 9.31 22.57 -0.17
N ARG A 178 9.93 21.65 -0.91
CA ARG A 178 9.26 20.87 -1.95
C ARG A 178 8.06 20.09 -1.36
N PRO A 179 6.98 19.89 -2.15
CA PRO A 179 5.74 19.30 -1.65
C PRO A 179 5.83 17.78 -1.41
N VAL A 180 6.77 17.08 -2.05
CA VAL A 180 6.98 15.64 -1.91
C VAL A 180 8.29 15.37 -1.19
N HIS A 181 8.22 14.61 -0.09
CA HIS A 181 9.38 14.05 0.59
C HIS A 181 9.25 12.53 0.65
N TYR A 182 10.33 11.83 0.33
CA TYR A 182 10.32 10.37 0.29
C TYR A 182 11.67 9.81 0.71
N PHE A 183 11.70 8.58 1.20
CA PHE A 183 12.93 7.95 1.67
C PHE A 183 13.44 6.90 0.68
N THR A 184 14.67 7.04 0.18
CA THR A 184 15.31 6.01 -0.64
C THR A 184 15.88 4.92 0.26
N VAL A 185 15.28 3.72 0.21
CA VAL A 185 15.56 2.64 1.17
C VAL A 185 17.02 2.15 1.12
N HIS A 186 17.56 1.83 -0.05
CA HIS A 186 18.98 1.41 -0.12
C HIS A 186 19.93 2.58 0.18
N GLY A 187 19.56 3.80 -0.21
CA GLY A 187 20.37 5.00 0.04
C GLY A 187 20.38 5.45 1.51
N GLU A 188 19.45 4.94 2.32
CA GLU A 188 19.16 5.39 3.70
C GLU A 188 19.04 6.92 3.82
N GLN A 189 18.38 7.54 2.84
CA GLN A 189 18.36 9.00 2.68
C GLN A 189 16.96 9.54 2.38
N TRP A 190 16.66 10.70 2.95
CA TRP A 190 15.50 11.49 2.60
C TRP A 190 15.77 12.30 1.33
N GLN A 191 14.81 12.25 0.41
CA GLN A 191 14.77 12.99 -0.84
C GLN A 191 13.58 13.95 -0.86
N ALA A 192 13.66 14.94 -1.75
CA ALA A 192 12.61 15.94 -1.93
C ALA A 192 12.35 16.19 -3.43
N ALA A 193 11.09 16.19 -3.85
CA ALA A 193 10.67 16.33 -5.24
C ALA A 193 9.49 17.32 -5.40
N ASP A 194 9.42 17.95 -6.59
CA ASP A 194 8.37 18.90 -6.92
C ASP A 194 7.04 18.22 -7.31
N ALA A 195 7.09 16.94 -7.71
CA ALA A 195 5.94 16.15 -8.12
C ALA A 195 6.12 14.66 -7.78
N TRP A 196 5.03 13.90 -7.90
CA TRP A 196 5.05 12.44 -7.84
C TRP A 196 4.49 11.85 -9.15
N PRO A 197 5.11 10.79 -9.71
CA PRO A 197 6.42 10.24 -9.35
C PRO A 197 7.52 11.31 -9.49
N PRO A 198 8.63 11.21 -8.74
CA PRO A 198 9.74 12.14 -8.90
C PRO A 198 10.28 12.07 -10.33
N GLU A 199 10.57 13.23 -10.92
CA GLU A 199 11.37 13.27 -12.14
C GLU A 199 12.74 12.65 -11.87
N PRO A 200 13.34 11.91 -12.84
CA PRO A 200 14.68 11.37 -12.67
C PRO A 200 15.61 12.48 -12.22
N ALA A 201 16.22 12.30 -11.04
CA ALA A 201 17.22 13.24 -10.57
C ALA A 201 18.32 13.29 -11.63
N ALA A 202 18.45 14.42 -12.32
CA ALA A 202 19.64 14.73 -13.06
C ALA A 202 20.81 14.56 -12.09
N ALA A 203 21.57 13.45 -12.23
CA ALA A 203 22.82 13.26 -11.51
C ALA A 203 23.57 14.58 -11.54
N ALA A 204 23.96 15.10 -10.36
CA ALA A 204 24.44 16.46 -10.16
C ALA A 204 25.23 16.99 -11.37
N GLY A 205 24.56 17.76 -12.25
CA GLY A 205 25.16 18.23 -13.51
C GLY A 205 24.33 18.10 -14.81
N ALA A 206 23.16 17.46 -14.84
CA ALA A 206 22.31 17.44 -16.04
C ALA A 206 21.15 18.46 -15.97
N VAL A 207 20.85 19.09 -17.12
CA VAL A 207 19.89 20.20 -17.27
C VAL A 207 18.46 19.66 -17.15
N ALA A 208 17.61 20.39 -16.41
CA ALA A 208 16.18 20.11 -16.28
C ALA A 208 15.50 20.00 -17.65
N VAL A 209 14.81 18.89 -17.90
CA VAL A 209 13.99 18.68 -19.09
C VAL A 209 12.56 19.15 -18.76
N ALA A 210 11.87 19.67 -19.77
CA ALA A 210 10.57 20.34 -19.67
C ALA A 210 9.47 19.50 -19.00
N ALA A 211 8.52 20.19 -18.36
CA ALA A 211 7.39 19.67 -17.57
C ALA A 211 6.37 18.77 -18.32
N ASP A 212 6.66 18.38 -19.56
CA ASP A 212 5.79 17.55 -20.41
C ASP A 212 6.43 16.19 -20.79
N ALA A 213 7.57 15.83 -20.20
CA ALA A 213 8.17 14.52 -20.41
C ALA A 213 7.48 13.47 -19.54
N ALA A 214 7.02 12.37 -20.14
CA ALA A 214 6.59 11.21 -19.35
C ALA A 214 7.78 10.70 -18.51
N PRO A 215 7.58 10.27 -17.26
CA PRO A 215 8.66 9.73 -16.45
C PRO A 215 9.35 8.59 -17.19
N GLU A 216 10.69 8.54 -17.13
CA GLU A 216 11.47 7.49 -17.80
C GLU A 216 11.07 6.10 -17.27
N SER A 217 10.26 5.36 -18.04
CA SER A 217 9.95 3.97 -17.74
C SER A 217 10.90 3.06 -18.52
N THR A 218 11.67 2.22 -17.84
CA THR A 218 12.46 1.16 -18.49
C THR A 218 11.67 -0.13 -18.48
N ARG A 219 11.35 -0.65 -19.67
CA ARG A 219 10.69 -1.96 -19.82
C ARG A 219 11.70 -3.08 -19.81
N TRP A 220 11.43 -4.11 -19.01
CA TRP A 220 12.19 -5.36 -18.98
C TRP A 220 11.31 -6.51 -19.48
N TYR A 221 11.92 -7.39 -20.27
CA TYR A 221 11.27 -8.54 -20.90
C TYR A 221 11.84 -9.83 -20.30
N ALA A 222 10.94 -10.71 -19.87
CA ALA A 222 11.27 -12.09 -19.51
C ALA A 222 11.57 -12.94 -20.75
N ASN A 223 12.44 -13.93 -20.62
CA ASN A 223 12.70 -14.92 -21.66
C ASN A 223 12.66 -16.36 -21.12
N ALA A 224 12.60 -17.33 -22.04
CA ALA A 224 12.52 -18.76 -21.74
C ALA A 224 13.77 -19.35 -21.06
N GLN A 225 14.81 -18.55 -20.81
CA GLN A 225 16.01 -18.95 -20.06
C GLN A 225 15.98 -18.44 -18.61
N GLY A 226 14.85 -17.86 -18.16
CA GLY A 226 14.75 -17.30 -16.82
C GLY A 226 15.47 -15.95 -16.67
N ALA A 227 15.68 -15.22 -17.76
CA ALA A 227 16.37 -13.92 -17.72
C ALA A 227 15.42 -12.74 -17.94
N LEU A 228 15.74 -11.59 -17.32
CA LEU A 228 15.15 -10.28 -17.62
C LEU A 228 16.12 -9.43 -18.45
N SER A 229 15.63 -8.78 -19.51
CA SER A 229 16.44 -7.92 -20.38
C SER A 229 15.66 -6.69 -20.84
N PRO A 230 16.30 -5.51 -21.01
CA PRO A 230 15.66 -4.35 -21.61
C PRO A 230 15.38 -4.51 -23.11
N GLN A 231 15.95 -5.54 -23.74
CA GLN A 231 15.72 -5.86 -25.15
C GLN A 231 14.77 -7.06 -25.27
N PRO A 232 13.75 -6.99 -26.14
CA PRO A 232 12.85 -8.11 -26.36
C PRO A 232 13.59 -9.31 -26.95
N GLY A 233 13.34 -10.49 -26.39
CA GLY A 233 13.81 -11.76 -26.93
C GLY A 233 12.87 -12.37 -27.98
N ALA A 234 13.14 -13.61 -28.37
CA ALA A 234 12.20 -14.40 -29.15
C ALA A 234 10.91 -14.68 -28.34
N SER A 235 9.77 -14.75 -29.03
CA SER A 235 8.51 -15.13 -28.39
C SER A 235 8.59 -16.56 -27.83
N GLY A 236 8.02 -16.75 -26.64
CA GLY A 236 7.99 -18.02 -25.94
C GLY A 236 6.98 -18.00 -24.80
N ALA A 237 6.87 -19.11 -24.08
CA ALA A 237 6.04 -19.25 -22.90
C ALA A 237 6.68 -20.25 -21.94
N ASP A 238 6.52 -19.99 -20.65
CA ASP A 238 6.88 -20.92 -19.58
C ASP A 238 5.62 -21.61 -19.05
N ALA A 239 5.72 -22.92 -18.82
CA ALA A 239 4.65 -23.69 -18.17
C ALA A 239 4.88 -23.70 -16.66
N TYR A 240 3.86 -23.30 -15.90
CA TYR A 240 3.90 -23.31 -14.44
C TYR A 240 2.69 -24.07 -13.89
N GLN A 241 2.95 -25.14 -13.15
CA GLN A 241 1.90 -25.87 -12.44
C GLN A 241 1.69 -25.21 -11.08
N VAL A 242 0.53 -24.59 -10.89
CA VAL A 242 0.16 -23.97 -9.61
C VAL A 242 0.07 -25.05 -8.53
N ASP A 243 0.78 -24.83 -7.43
CA ASP A 243 0.75 -25.63 -6.21
C ASP A 243 0.19 -24.78 -5.06
N PHE A 244 -1.02 -25.12 -4.59
CA PHE A 244 -1.69 -24.40 -3.50
C PHE A 244 -1.07 -24.66 -2.12
N THR A 245 -0.10 -25.56 -2.00
CA THR A 245 0.68 -25.75 -0.77
C THR A 245 1.84 -24.74 -0.64
N VAL A 246 2.25 -24.13 -1.76
CA VAL A 246 3.25 -23.06 -1.78
C VAL A 246 2.60 -21.75 -1.34
N SER A 247 3.19 -21.09 -0.35
CA SER A 247 2.68 -19.84 0.21
C SER A 247 3.83 -18.88 0.52
N ALA A 248 3.54 -17.58 0.45
CA ALA A 248 4.45 -16.53 0.90
C ALA A 248 4.55 -16.47 2.45
N GLY A 249 3.75 -17.25 3.18
CA GLY A 249 3.76 -17.33 4.63
C GLY A 249 2.83 -16.30 5.29
N THR A 250 3.07 -16.02 6.57
CA THR A 250 2.24 -15.11 7.40
C THR A 250 2.96 -13.83 7.80
N GLN A 251 4.10 -13.52 7.17
CA GLN A 251 4.88 -12.29 7.35
C GLN A 251 4.75 -11.39 6.12
N THR A 252 3.55 -11.32 5.53
CA THR A 252 3.27 -10.47 4.37
C THR A 252 2.93 -9.05 4.83
N ARG A 253 2.91 -8.09 3.90
CA ARG A 253 2.44 -6.73 4.16
C ARG A 253 1.00 -6.70 4.69
N LEU A 254 0.17 -7.69 4.38
CA LEU A 254 -1.23 -7.74 4.81
C LEU A 254 -1.39 -8.08 6.30
N GLU A 255 -0.53 -8.89 6.91
CA GLU A 255 -0.72 -9.31 8.30
C GLU A 255 -0.55 -8.18 9.31
N ARG A 256 0.21 -7.12 8.96
CA ARG A 256 0.40 -5.94 9.81
C ARG A 256 -0.87 -5.15 10.06
N LEU A 257 -1.83 -5.20 9.14
CA LEU A 257 -3.16 -4.62 9.35
C LEU A 257 -3.93 -5.24 10.51
N GLY A 258 -3.51 -6.43 10.99
CA GLY A 258 -4.02 -7.04 12.21
C GLY A 258 -3.41 -6.46 13.51
N ALA A 259 -2.89 -5.23 13.49
CA ALA A 259 -2.23 -4.57 14.64
C ALA A 259 -1.11 -5.41 15.28
N GLN A 260 -0.34 -6.11 14.44
CA GLN A 260 0.80 -6.95 14.86
C GLN A 260 2.10 -6.16 14.90
N GLY A 261 3.10 -6.65 15.64
CA GLY A 261 4.49 -6.18 15.66
C GLY A 261 5.42 -6.97 14.74
N VAL A 262 5.36 -6.77 13.42
CA VAL A 262 6.21 -7.40 12.37
C VAL A 262 7.36 -6.50 11.91
N ASP A 263 8.54 -6.61 12.50
CA ASP A 263 9.70 -5.79 12.13
C ASP A 263 10.49 -6.28 10.90
N THR A 264 10.11 -7.43 10.37
CA THR A 264 10.84 -8.15 9.34
C THR A 264 9.87 -8.75 8.34
N TYR A 265 10.15 -8.55 7.05
CA TYR A 265 9.33 -9.00 5.94
C TYR A 265 10.10 -9.97 5.09
N TYR A 266 9.53 -11.16 4.87
CA TYR A 266 10.11 -12.16 3.98
C TYR A 266 11.63 -12.37 4.17
N PRO A 267 12.12 -12.60 5.40
CA PRO A 267 13.57 -12.70 5.66
C PRO A 267 14.24 -13.88 4.96
N ASP A 268 13.46 -14.87 4.55
CA ASP A 268 13.88 -16.12 3.90
C ASP A 268 13.63 -16.11 2.39
N TRP A 269 13.60 -14.94 1.76
CA TRP A 269 13.26 -14.83 0.34
C TRP A 269 14.24 -15.57 -0.58
N THR A 270 15.51 -15.70 -0.16
CA THR A 270 16.54 -16.45 -0.90
C THR A 270 16.14 -17.91 -1.12
N GLU A 271 15.62 -18.57 -0.09
CA GLU A 271 15.13 -19.95 -0.17
C GLU A 271 13.73 -19.99 -0.79
N ARG A 272 12.90 -18.99 -0.53
CA ARG A 272 11.51 -18.97 -0.98
C ARG A 272 11.37 -18.85 -2.49
N GLN A 273 12.20 -18.02 -3.13
CA GLN A 273 12.09 -17.75 -4.58
C GLN A 273 12.20 -19.00 -5.44
N SER A 274 12.87 -20.07 -4.97
CA SER A 274 13.02 -21.31 -5.74
C SER A 274 11.71 -22.09 -5.92
N GLN A 275 10.66 -21.74 -5.16
CA GLN A 275 9.32 -22.32 -5.28
C GLN A 275 8.46 -21.58 -6.33
N TYR A 276 8.95 -20.45 -6.86
CA TYR A 276 8.24 -19.60 -7.81
C TYR A 276 8.94 -19.58 -9.16
N LEU A 277 8.17 -19.31 -10.21
CA LEU A 277 8.71 -18.88 -11.49
C LEU A 277 9.37 -17.50 -11.31
N HIS A 278 10.66 -17.41 -11.62
CA HIS A 278 11.44 -16.19 -11.46
C HIS A 278 12.28 -15.92 -12.69
N TYR A 279 12.56 -14.63 -12.91
CA TYR A 279 13.40 -14.15 -14.00
C TYR A 279 14.41 -13.16 -13.43
N THR A 280 15.68 -13.29 -13.78
CA THR A 280 16.76 -12.47 -13.21
C THR A 280 17.50 -11.73 -14.31
N SER A 281 17.77 -10.44 -14.11
CA SER A 281 18.60 -9.69 -15.05
C SER A 281 20.06 -10.14 -15.00
N ALA A 282 20.84 -9.77 -16.02
CA ALA A 282 22.28 -9.68 -15.82
C ALA A 282 22.57 -8.66 -14.68
N PRO A 283 23.73 -8.77 -14.00
CA PRO A 283 24.14 -7.76 -13.02
C PRO A 283 24.03 -6.35 -13.62
N LEU A 284 23.44 -5.44 -12.86
CA LEU A 284 23.29 -4.05 -13.31
C LEU A 284 24.68 -3.43 -13.49
N ALA A 285 24.90 -2.78 -14.64
CA ALA A 285 26.20 -2.18 -14.96
C ALA A 285 26.53 -0.97 -14.06
N GLN A 286 25.51 -0.34 -13.49
CA GLN A 286 25.61 0.78 -12.57
C GLN A 286 24.48 0.71 -11.54
N ALA A 287 24.67 1.36 -10.40
CA ALA A 287 23.60 1.53 -9.42
C ALA A 287 22.40 2.23 -10.05
N MET A 288 21.20 1.76 -9.72
CA MET A 288 19.93 2.27 -10.25
C MET A 288 18.96 2.47 -9.09
N GLU A 289 18.37 3.66 -9.03
CA GLU A 289 17.25 3.95 -8.13
C GLU A 289 15.93 3.60 -8.85
N LEU A 290 15.01 2.99 -8.11
CA LEU A 290 13.64 2.73 -8.53
C LEU A 290 12.72 3.45 -7.55
N THR A 291 12.09 4.54 -7.99
CA THR A 291 11.16 5.32 -7.17
C THR A 291 9.87 5.53 -7.95
N GLY A 292 8.75 5.01 -7.42
CA GLY A 292 7.46 4.98 -8.11
C GLY A 292 6.96 3.55 -8.28
N HIS A 293 6.03 3.33 -9.21
CA HIS A 293 5.38 2.04 -9.38
C HIS A 293 6.02 1.19 -10.48
N ALA A 294 6.47 -0.02 -10.14
CA ALA A 294 6.70 -1.04 -11.15
C ALA A 294 5.36 -1.55 -11.70
N THR A 295 5.29 -1.84 -12.99
CA THR A 295 4.09 -2.38 -13.65
C THR A 295 4.38 -3.75 -14.24
N ALA A 296 3.51 -4.72 -13.96
CA ALA A 296 3.53 -6.03 -14.59
C ALA A 296 2.58 -6.05 -15.79
N HIS A 297 3.09 -6.50 -16.93
CA HIS A 297 2.31 -6.79 -18.15
C HIS A 297 2.50 -8.27 -18.49
N VAL A 298 1.53 -9.11 -18.13
CA VAL A 298 1.66 -10.56 -18.18
C VAL A 298 0.60 -11.14 -19.11
N TRP A 299 1.04 -11.90 -20.11
CA TRP A 299 0.16 -12.75 -20.89
C TRP A 299 0.10 -14.13 -20.26
N ILE A 300 -1.09 -14.61 -19.94
CA ILE A 300 -1.31 -15.95 -19.39
C ILE A 300 -2.28 -16.74 -20.25
N THR A 301 -2.08 -18.05 -20.30
CA THR A 301 -3.11 -19.01 -20.69
C THR A 301 -3.34 -19.92 -19.48
N SER A 302 -4.58 -20.06 -19.04
CA SER A 302 -4.92 -20.86 -17.84
C SER A 302 -5.73 -22.09 -18.22
N SER A 303 -5.53 -23.20 -17.50
CA SER A 303 -6.43 -24.36 -17.55
C SER A 303 -7.71 -24.17 -16.72
N GLN A 304 -7.76 -23.11 -15.91
CA GLN A 304 -8.88 -22.74 -15.05
C GLN A 304 -9.54 -21.44 -15.52
N ALA A 305 -10.78 -21.21 -15.12
CA ALA A 305 -11.55 -20.02 -15.49
C ALA A 305 -11.16 -18.76 -14.71
N ASP A 306 -10.24 -18.86 -13.75
CA ASP A 306 -9.76 -17.73 -12.95
C ASP A 306 -8.37 -18.04 -12.37
N ALA A 307 -7.63 -17.00 -11.99
CA ALA A 307 -6.30 -17.11 -11.40
C ALA A 307 -5.98 -15.87 -10.55
N ALA A 308 -5.30 -16.04 -9.42
CA ALA A 308 -4.65 -14.95 -8.71
C ALA A 308 -3.17 -14.92 -9.10
N ILE A 309 -2.72 -13.80 -9.66
CA ILE A 309 -1.32 -13.60 -10.06
C ILE A 309 -0.67 -12.68 -9.02
N TYR A 310 0.37 -13.21 -8.38
CA TYR A 310 1.27 -12.44 -7.52
C TYR A 310 2.56 -12.18 -8.29
N ALA A 311 2.96 -10.92 -8.38
CA ALA A 311 4.24 -10.51 -8.93
C ALA A 311 5.09 -9.92 -7.81
N TYR A 312 6.30 -10.43 -7.66
CA TYR A 312 7.27 -9.96 -6.68
C TYR A 312 8.45 -9.33 -7.41
N LEU A 313 8.83 -8.12 -7.01
CA LEU A 313 10.09 -7.51 -7.38
C LEU A 313 11.10 -7.73 -6.26
N THR A 314 12.28 -8.18 -6.63
CA THR A 314 13.32 -8.62 -5.68
C THR A 314 14.68 -8.13 -6.14
N GLU A 315 15.60 -7.99 -5.20
CA GLU A 315 16.99 -7.60 -5.45
C GLU A 315 17.91 -8.78 -5.16
N VAL A 316 18.71 -9.19 -6.14
CA VAL A 316 19.79 -10.17 -5.95
C VAL A 316 21.08 -9.40 -5.63
N LEU A 317 21.62 -9.63 -4.45
CA LEU A 317 22.83 -8.98 -3.97
C LEU A 317 24.10 -9.63 -4.54
N ALA A 318 25.23 -8.94 -4.39
CA ALA A 318 26.53 -9.41 -4.88
C ALA A 318 26.99 -10.73 -4.22
N ASP A 319 26.49 -11.06 -3.02
CA ASP A 319 26.76 -12.32 -2.33
C ASP A 319 25.84 -13.47 -2.76
N GLY A 320 24.89 -13.21 -3.68
CA GLY A 320 23.90 -14.17 -4.17
C GLY A 320 22.63 -14.28 -3.33
N SER A 321 22.54 -13.58 -2.20
CA SER A 321 21.29 -13.50 -1.44
C SER A 321 20.24 -12.68 -2.20
N CYS A 322 18.97 -12.99 -1.97
CA CYS A 322 17.83 -12.33 -2.62
C CYS A 322 16.96 -11.66 -1.56
N ARG A 323 16.57 -10.41 -1.81
CA ARG A 323 15.75 -9.59 -0.93
C ARG A 323 14.43 -9.24 -1.59
N TYR A 324 13.36 -9.35 -0.84
CA TYR A 324 12.06 -8.80 -1.22
C TYR A 324 12.14 -7.26 -1.32
N VAL A 325 11.63 -6.70 -2.41
CA VAL A 325 11.48 -5.25 -2.60
C VAL A 325 10.01 -4.87 -2.56
N THR A 326 9.18 -5.36 -3.48
CA THR A 326 7.75 -5.00 -3.48
C THR A 326 6.93 -6.08 -4.17
N GLU A 327 5.62 -5.97 -4.08
CA GLU A 327 4.69 -6.94 -4.66
C GLU A 327 3.46 -6.27 -5.25
N GLY A 328 2.80 -7.00 -6.14
CA GLY A 328 1.52 -6.66 -6.72
C GLY A 328 0.69 -7.92 -6.86
N VAL A 329 -0.61 -7.77 -6.71
CA VAL A 329 -1.55 -8.89 -6.85
C VAL A 329 -2.71 -8.47 -7.73
N LEU A 330 -3.07 -9.34 -8.67
CA LEU A 330 -4.27 -9.20 -9.47
C LEU A 330 -4.95 -10.55 -9.64
N ARG A 331 -6.24 -10.60 -9.31
CA ARG A 331 -7.10 -11.71 -9.71
C ARG A 331 -7.58 -11.48 -11.14
N ALA A 332 -7.39 -12.46 -12.02
CA ALA A 332 -7.69 -12.38 -13.45
C ALA A 332 -9.14 -11.99 -13.73
N LEU A 333 -10.06 -12.34 -12.84
CA LEU A 333 -11.45 -11.85 -12.84
C LEU A 333 -11.57 -10.32 -12.99
N HIS A 334 -10.64 -9.56 -12.41
CA HIS A 334 -10.59 -8.09 -12.38
C HIS A 334 -9.55 -7.51 -13.35
N ARG A 335 -9.15 -8.25 -14.40
CA ARG A 335 -8.12 -7.81 -15.36
C ARG A 335 -8.51 -6.61 -16.23
N GLU A 336 -9.78 -6.25 -16.25
CA GLU A 336 -10.24 -5.08 -17.01
C GLU A 336 -9.57 -3.83 -16.46
N GLY A 337 -8.87 -3.12 -17.34
CA GLY A 337 -8.19 -1.88 -16.99
C GLY A 337 -9.18 -0.72 -16.93
N LEU A 338 -8.83 0.29 -16.16
CA LEU A 338 -9.56 1.54 -16.07
C LEU A 338 -8.65 2.66 -16.58
N ALA A 339 -9.04 3.30 -17.69
CA ALA A 339 -8.22 4.34 -18.30
C ALA A 339 -8.01 5.54 -17.37
N GLN A 340 -9.05 5.91 -16.62
CA GLN A 340 -9.00 6.93 -15.58
C GLN A 340 -10.04 6.60 -14.50
N SER A 341 -9.65 6.64 -13.23
CA SER A 341 -10.59 6.48 -12.13
C SER A 341 -11.50 7.70 -12.01
N PRO A 342 -12.82 7.53 -11.80
CA PRO A 342 -13.72 8.64 -11.56
C PRO A 342 -13.54 9.26 -10.16
N ASP A 343 -12.87 8.57 -9.24
CA ASP A 343 -12.80 8.94 -7.82
C ASP A 343 -11.45 9.52 -7.41
N TYR A 344 -10.38 9.20 -8.15
CA TYR A 344 -9.03 9.63 -7.84
C TYR A 344 -8.11 9.61 -9.07
N VAL A 345 -6.98 10.30 -8.95
CA VAL A 345 -5.88 10.28 -9.93
C VAL A 345 -4.81 9.30 -9.45
N ALA A 346 -4.30 8.48 -10.37
CA ALA A 346 -3.18 7.57 -10.14
C ALA A 346 -2.16 7.71 -11.28
N SER A 347 -0.88 7.50 -10.98
CA SER A 347 0.22 7.53 -11.96
C SER A 347 0.60 6.13 -12.46
N TRP A 348 -0.23 5.12 -12.19
CA TRP A 348 -0.01 3.71 -12.53
C TRP A 348 -1.31 3.08 -13.07
N PRO A 349 -1.24 1.91 -13.73
CA PRO A 349 -2.44 1.23 -14.20
C PRO A 349 -3.37 0.86 -13.04
N VAL A 350 -4.64 1.24 -13.18
CA VAL A 350 -5.71 0.88 -12.26
C VAL A 350 -6.67 -0.09 -12.95
N ASN A 351 -7.25 -1.00 -12.17
CA ASN A 351 -8.28 -1.93 -12.63
C ASN A 351 -9.63 -1.53 -12.04
N THR A 352 -10.71 -1.93 -12.71
CA THR A 352 -12.07 -1.51 -12.36
C THR A 352 -12.62 -2.13 -11.08
N PHE A 353 -12.25 -3.38 -10.78
CA PHE A 353 -12.73 -4.21 -9.66
C PHE A 353 -14.26 -4.32 -9.45
N ASP A 354 -15.07 -3.69 -10.31
CA ASP A 354 -16.53 -3.72 -10.23
C ASP A 354 -17.11 -5.04 -10.78
N ARG A 355 -18.36 -5.32 -10.40
CA ARG A 355 -19.08 -6.52 -10.84
C ARG A 355 -19.40 -6.53 -12.35
N ALA A 356 -19.63 -5.36 -12.94
CA ALA A 356 -20.06 -5.25 -14.34
C ALA A 356 -18.92 -5.55 -15.33
N SER A 357 -17.68 -5.32 -14.91
CA SER A 357 -16.44 -5.53 -15.64
C SER A 357 -15.81 -6.90 -15.35
N ALA A 358 -16.24 -7.57 -14.27
CA ALA A 358 -15.73 -8.88 -13.89
C ALA A 358 -15.97 -9.94 -14.98
N ARG A 359 -14.90 -10.55 -15.49
CA ARG A 359 -14.96 -11.60 -16.52
C ARG A 359 -14.08 -12.77 -16.13
N LEU A 360 -14.61 -13.99 -16.20
CA LEU A 360 -13.78 -15.19 -16.11
C LEU A 360 -12.83 -15.28 -17.32
N LEU A 361 -11.74 -16.02 -17.17
CA LEU A 361 -10.90 -16.46 -18.26
C LEU A 361 -11.62 -17.55 -19.07
N THR A 362 -11.35 -17.62 -20.36
CA THR A 362 -11.67 -18.81 -21.16
C THR A 362 -10.50 -19.79 -21.04
N PRO A 363 -10.68 -20.99 -20.47
CA PRO A 363 -9.58 -21.95 -20.36
C PRO A 363 -8.94 -22.24 -21.73
N GLY A 364 -7.61 -22.19 -21.79
CA GLY A 364 -6.84 -22.42 -23.02
C GLY A 364 -6.69 -21.19 -23.93
N GLU A 365 -7.40 -20.09 -23.69
CA GLU A 365 -7.21 -18.84 -24.43
C GLU A 365 -6.26 -17.89 -23.71
N PRO A 366 -5.39 -17.16 -24.44
CA PRO A 366 -4.50 -16.18 -23.84
C PRO A 366 -5.28 -14.94 -23.37
N ALA A 367 -4.94 -14.44 -22.18
CA ALA A 367 -5.42 -13.19 -21.63
C ALA A 367 -4.25 -12.31 -21.17
N CYS A 368 -4.36 -11.00 -21.39
CA CYS A 368 -3.41 -10.02 -20.89
C CYS A 368 -3.87 -9.48 -19.54
N LEU A 369 -2.95 -9.44 -18.57
CA LEU A 369 -3.13 -8.81 -17.27
C LEU A 369 -2.13 -7.67 -17.16
N THR A 370 -2.61 -6.48 -16.84
CA THR A 370 -1.78 -5.31 -16.54
C THR A 370 -2.16 -4.78 -15.18
N PHE A 371 -1.18 -4.70 -14.27
CA PHE A 371 -1.37 -4.20 -12.91
C PHE A 371 -0.06 -3.64 -12.34
N ALA A 372 -0.19 -2.70 -11.41
CA ALA A 372 0.95 -2.14 -10.69
C ALA A 372 1.34 -3.00 -9.49
N LEU A 373 2.63 -3.03 -9.18
CA LEU A 373 3.14 -3.39 -7.87
C LEU A 373 3.03 -2.16 -6.95
N LEU A 374 3.11 -2.39 -5.64
CA LEU A 374 3.20 -1.30 -4.67
C LEU A 374 4.50 -0.48 -4.89
N PRO A 375 4.48 0.83 -4.63
CA PRO A 375 5.60 1.73 -4.91
C PRO A 375 6.80 1.53 -4.00
#